data_AF-A0A8J7PNF3-F1
#
_entry.id   AF-A0A8J7PNF3-F1
#
_cell.length_a   1.000
_cell.length_b   1.000
_cell.length_c   1.000
_cell.angle_alpha   90.00
_cell.angle_beta   90.00
_cell.angle_gamma   90.00
#
_symmetry.space_group_name_H-M   'P 1'
#
loop_
_entity.id
_entity.type
_entity.pdbx_description
1 polymer ?
#
loop_
_entity_poly.entity_id
_entity_poly.type
_entity_poly.pdbx_seq_one_letter_code
_entity_poly.pdbx_strand_id
1 'polypeptide(L)'
;MLPPRAAAERGSFVADPKAMREWLDRLQLANRGFTLTRLQDALRQLNAAVVAPKARLAMLEMLELTSAALVDDAKNEAREFFPMSTDRYDDAQLAAEIERELAIGYAEIVCDLCTADGKVSFLRRSVVAKALMRACLHQSVRLWLAWRMHGEPAAGTWQSLHDLFRFAVASGCADAEYTVVSTGAKTSARAIYTQAVLHAFARPNQFTQVQNRQLHMNLAALASWCEVRPGHAPIGAIAIYAAGDLSPPAPPRGAQIDADDRWVLDISGLLAQFDALLDKRGDGDEIVVPARRGGARAALPAGIVEVLRRVWSERSEREHPRSADETLLETEVGLSGLHFLLSGNQDFETALPLGGEAPTAVASWAQRTPSRATVRRARAEAVDRSRRGYRLRWNAGEDARARVGELIAVAPLARGEQQWRYGALRWLRADRDRGVEAGVELLSSQPLAVAVYALDAGGMSRAPIRGILIGAGGEARGGEQGILVPRPFVRDAVMLEVLRIDDAAADTMPRPVRVASYELLEAGLYQKIVLPDEALVRIVHG
;
A
#
# COMPACT_ATOMS: atom_id res chain seq x y z
N MET A 1 9.57 2.57 -26.47
CA MET A 1 10.10 3.14 -27.72
C MET A 1 10.71 4.49 -27.38
N LEU A 2 11.97 4.75 -27.76
CA LEU A 2 12.63 6.03 -27.47
C LEU A 2 12.05 7.14 -28.36
N PRO A 3 11.92 8.39 -27.86
CA PRO A 3 11.39 9.48 -28.66
C PRO A 3 12.34 9.85 -29.81
N PRO A 4 11.82 10.37 -30.94
CA PRO A 4 12.65 10.93 -31.99
C PRO A 4 13.42 12.15 -31.48
N ARG A 5 14.65 12.35 -31.97
CA ARG A 5 15.57 13.40 -31.49
C ARG A 5 15.91 14.42 -32.58
N ALA A 6 15.96 15.69 -32.22
CA ALA A 6 16.35 16.81 -33.07
C ALA A 6 17.43 17.68 -32.40
N ALA A 7 18.10 18.53 -33.17
CA ALA A 7 19.04 19.49 -32.59
C ALA A 7 18.31 20.46 -31.65
N ALA A 8 18.90 20.75 -30.49
CA ALA A 8 18.34 21.73 -29.55
C ALA A 8 18.28 23.12 -30.20
N GLU A 9 17.21 23.87 -29.93
CA GLU A 9 17.08 25.25 -30.38
C GLU A 9 18.17 26.14 -29.77
N ARG A 10 18.57 27.20 -30.47
CA ARG A 10 19.59 28.14 -29.98
C ARG A 10 19.09 28.82 -28.70
N GLY A 11 19.93 28.80 -27.65
CA GLY A 11 19.59 29.38 -26.35
C GLY A 11 18.69 28.50 -25.48
N SER A 12 18.40 27.28 -25.91
CA SER A 12 17.64 26.33 -25.10
C SER A 12 18.41 25.93 -23.83
N PHE A 13 17.69 25.79 -22.72
CA PHE A 13 18.27 25.36 -21.45
C PHE A 13 18.70 23.88 -21.45
N VAL A 14 18.28 23.09 -22.46
CA VAL A 14 18.74 21.71 -22.66
C VAL A 14 20.00 21.60 -23.53
N ALA A 15 20.57 22.73 -23.97
CA ALA A 15 21.76 22.75 -24.82
C ALA A 15 23.02 22.25 -24.09
N ASP A 16 23.20 22.66 -22.83
CA ASP A 16 24.34 22.25 -22.01
C ASP A 16 24.03 22.26 -20.50
N PRO A 17 24.88 21.62 -19.67
CA PRO A 17 24.66 21.54 -18.23
C PRO A 17 24.64 22.88 -17.48
N LYS A 18 25.32 23.92 -17.99
CA LYS A 18 25.35 25.24 -17.36
C LYS A 18 24.01 25.95 -17.57
N ALA A 19 23.50 25.95 -18.80
CA ALA A 19 22.21 26.53 -19.13
C ALA A 19 21.06 25.86 -18.36
N MET A 20 21.12 24.53 -18.18
CA MET A 20 20.14 23.80 -17.36
C MET A 20 20.18 24.23 -15.89
N ARG A 21 21.37 24.41 -15.31
CA ARG A 21 21.50 24.88 -13.93
C ARG A 21 20.93 26.28 -13.74
N GLU A 22 21.26 27.21 -14.65
CA GLU A 22 20.73 28.58 -14.62
C GLU A 22 19.20 28.61 -14.79
N TRP A 23 18.62 27.64 -15.51
CA TRP A 23 17.17 27.47 -15.61
C TRP A 23 16.57 26.94 -14.30
N LEU A 24 17.18 25.92 -13.69
CA LEU A 24 16.74 25.35 -12.41
C LEU A 24 16.80 26.38 -11.26
N ASP A 25 17.86 27.19 -11.21
CA ASP A 25 18.04 28.23 -10.18
C ASP A 25 16.95 29.33 -10.24
N ARG A 26 16.28 29.49 -11.39
CA ARG A 26 15.16 30.43 -11.58
C ARG A 26 13.80 29.81 -11.31
N LEU A 27 13.73 28.50 -11.06
CA LEU A 27 12.47 27.79 -10.86
C LEU A 27 11.89 28.09 -9.47
N GLN A 28 10.69 28.65 -9.43
CA GLN A 28 10.01 28.95 -8.17
C GLN A 28 9.41 27.68 -7.55
N LEU A 29 10.13 27.06 -6.62
CA LEU A 29 9.72 25.82 -5.93
C LEU A 29 8.50 25.98 -4.99
N ALA A 30 7.92 27.19 -4.87
CA ALA A 30 6.79 27.46 -3.98
C ALA A 30 5.45 26.90 -4.50
N ASN A 31 5.28 26.77 -5.83
CA ASN A 31 4.09 26.17 -6.42
C ASN A 31 4.42 24.76 -6.93
N ARG A 32 4.02 23.75 -6.15
CA ARG A 32 4.30 22.33 -6.42
C ARG A 32 3.79 21.88 -7.79
N GLY A 33 2.50 22.05 -8.08
CA GLY A 33 1.90 21.59 -9.34
C GLY A 33 2.57 22.23 -10.55
N PHE A 34 2.78 23.55 -10.52
CA PHE A 34 3.50 24.25 -11.58
C PHE A 34 4.94 23.76 -11.75
N THR A 35 5.65 23.54 -10.65
CA THR A 35 7.04 23.05 -10.66
C THR A 35 7.12 21.67 -11.28
N LEU A 36 6.22 20.75 -10.90
CA LEU A 36 6.14 19.42 -11.47
C LEU A 36 5.88 19.47 -12.99
N THR A 37 4.97 20.32 -13.47
CA THR A 37 4.70 20.47 -14.91
C THR A 37 5.93 20.97 -15.65
N ARG A 38 6.61 21.99 -15.12
CA ARG A 38 7.84 22.53 -15.72
C ARG A 38 8.98 21.51 -15.79
N LEU A 39 9.13 20.67 -14.77
CA LEU A 39 10.13 19.60 -14.75
C LEU A 39 9.81 18.51 -15.77
N GLN A 40 8.55 18.09 -15.89
CA GLN A 40 8.11 17.16 -16.93
C GLN A 40 8.42 17.69 -18.33
N ASP A 41 8.05 18.95 -18.60
CA ASP A 41 8.30 19.58 -19.90
C ASP A 41 9.80 19.67 -20.21
N ALA A 42 10.61 19.99 -19.21
CA ALA A 42 12.07 20.06 -19.35
C ALA A 42 12.68 18.69 -19.67
N LEU A 43 12.23 17.63 -19.00
CA LEU A 43 12.68 16.27 -19.27
C LEU A 43 12.28 15.79 -20.67
N ARG A 44 11.04 16.07 -21.11
CA ARG A 44 10.58 15.77 -22.47
C ARG A 44 11.41 16.48 -23.52
N GLN A 45 11.69 17.78 -23.32
CA GLN A 45 12.57 18.54 -24.21
C GLN A 45 13.98 17.97 -24.26
N LEU A 46 14.54 17.56 -23.12
CA LEU A 46 15.85 16.93 -23.05
C LEU A 46 15.88 15.58 -23.79
N ASN A 47 14.86 14.74 -23.62
CA ASN A 47 14.73 13.46 -24.33
C ASN A 47 14.53 13.65 -25.84
N ALA A 48 13.89 14.73 -26.27
CA ALA A 48 13.77 15.08 -27.69
C ALA A 48 15.03 15.74 -28.30
N ALA A 49 16.04 16.09 -27.51
CA ALA A 49 17.23 16.79 -27.97
C ALA A 49 18.42 15.86 -28.29
N VAL A 50 19.20 16.17 -29.32
CA VAL A 50 20.51 15.53 -29.56
C VAL A 50 21.53 16.13 -28.60
N VAL A 51 21.95 15.35 -27.60
CA VAL A 51 22.87 15.78 -26.54
C VAL A 51 23.92 14.70 -26.32
N ALA A 52 25.18 15.09 -26.16
CA ALA A 52 26.27 14.15 -25.89
C ALA A 52 26.03 13.39 -24.55
N PRO A 53 26.32 12.07 -24.46
CA PRO A 53 25.97 11.24 -23.31
C PRO A 53 26.45 11.78 -21.95
N LYS A 54 27.66 12.38 -21.90
CA LYS A 54 28.21 12.97 -20.68
C LYS A 54 27.43 14.21 -20.22
N ALA A 55 27.01 15.06 -21.16
CA ALA A 55 26.23 16.25 -20.86
C ALA A 55 24.80 15.87 -20.43
N ARG A 56 24.18 14.91 -21.14
CA ARG A 56 22.88 14.33 -20.79
C ARG A 56 22.88 13.76 -19.37
N LEU A 57 23.90 12.97 -19.03
CA LEU A 57 24.05 12.40 -17.68
C LEU A 57 24.05 13.49 -16.61
N ALA A 58 24.88 14.53 -16.78
CA ALA A 58 24.97 15.62 -15.80
C ALA A 58 23.65 16.38 -15.63
N MET A 59 22.95 16.65 -16.74
CA MET A 59 21.65 17.31 -16.74
C MET A 59 20.56 16.47 -16.06
N LEU A 60 20.50 15.16 -16.34
CA LEU A 60 19.56 14.26 -15.69
C LEU A 60 19.80 14.17 -14.18
N GLU A 61 21.05 14.16 -13.71
CA GLU A 61 21.35 14.16 -12.28
C GLU A 61 20.89 15.45 -11.57
N MET A 62 20.93 16.59 -12.26
CA MET A 62 20.40 17.85 -11.72
C MET A 62 18.86 17.83 -11.65
N LEU A 63 18.20 17.31 -12.68
CA LEU A 63 16.74 17.16 -12.72
C LEU A 63 16.25 16.15 -11.67
N GLU A 64 16.94 15.02 -11.52
CA GLU A 64 16.66 14.00 -10.50
C GLU A 64 16.74 14.60 -9.08
N LEU A 65 17.79 15.36 -8.77
CA LEU A 65 17.91 16.01 -7.47
C LEU A 65 16.75 16.97 -7.21
N THR A 66 16.35 17.73 -8.22
CA THR A 66 15.27 18.72 -8.12
C THR A 66 13.90 18.04 -7.98
N SER A 67 13.67 16.93 -8.67
CA SER A 67 12.39 16.21 -8.63
C SER A 67 12.22 15.38 -7.36
N ALA A 68 13.30 14.91 -6.73
CA ALA A 68 13.23 13.94 -5.63
C ALA A 68 12.28 14.34 -4.48
N ALA A 69 12.42 15.57 -3.97
CA ALA A 69 11.58 16.06 -2.87
C ALA A 69 10.12 16.30 -3.29
N LEU A 70 9.88 16.50 -4.59
CA LEU A 70 8.53 16.67 -5.13
C LEU A 70 7.87 15.29 -5.30
N VAL A 71 8.59 14.28 -5.74
CA VAL A 71 8.02 12.93 -5.95
C VAL A 71 7.73 12.24 -4.60
N ASP A 72 8.63 12.36 -3.63
CA ASP A 72 8.51 11.71 -2.30
C ASP A 72 7.95 12.64 -1.20
N ASP A 73 6.70 13.12 -1.39
CA ASP A 73 6.02 13.98 -0.40
C ASP A 73 5.36 13.20 0.75
N ALA A 74 6.21 12.61 1.57
CA ALA A 74 5.87 11.85 2.77
C ALA A 74 4.88 12.52 3.74
N LYS A 75 4.89 13.85 3.83
CA LYS A 75 4.09 14.60 4.82
C LYS A 75 2.60 14.52 4.53
N ASN A 76 2.22 14.21 3.30
CA ASN A 76 0.85 14.17 2.82
C ASN A 76 0.24 12.76 2.73
N GLU A 77 1.03 11.69 2.95
CA GLU A 77 0.60 10.30 2.71
C GLU A 77 -0.25 9.67 3.84
N ALA A 78 -0.28 10.25 5.04
CA ALA A 78 -0.78 9.54 6.23
C ALA A 78 -2.31 9.39 6.36
N ARG A 79 -3.13 10.03 5.51
CA ARG A 79 -4.57 10.25 5.80
C ARG A 79 -5.53 10.04 4.64
N GLU A 80 -5.11 9.37 3.57
CA GLU A 80 -5.94 9.34 2.36
C GLU A 80 -6.84 8.10 2.30
N PHE A 81 -8.08 8.36 1.91
CA PHE A 81 -9.10 7.38 1.56
C PHE A 81 -9.20 7.30 0.04
N PHE A 82 -9.80 6.25 -0.47
CA PHE A 82 -10.06 6.04 -1.89
C PHE A 82 -11.55 6.19 -2.23
N PRO A 83 -11.90 6.85 -3.35
CA PRO A 83 -11.00 7.50 -4.31
C PRO A 83 -10.32 8.74 -3.72
N MET A 84 -9.13 9.05 -4.24
CA MET A 84 -8.38 10.25 -3.85
C MET A 84 -8.99 11.52 -4.48
N SER A 85 -8.67 12.71 -3.95
CA SER A 85 -9.08 13.96 -4.59
C SER A 85 -8.42 14.11 -5.98
N THR A 86 -9.05 14.88 -6.86
CA THR A 86 -8.55 15.07 -8.24
C THR A 86 -7.14 15.67 -8.25
N ASP A 87 -6.91 16.76 -7.51
CA ASP A 87 -5.59 17.40 -7.44
C ASP A 87 -4.48 16.44 -6.99
N ARG A 88 -4.78 15.57 -6.02
CA ARG A 88 -3.81 14.57 -5.51
C ARG A 88 -3.52 13.49 -6.53
N TYR A 89 -4.56 13.03 -7.23
CA TYR A 89 -4.41 12.05 -8.30
C TYR A 89 -3.55 12.62 -9.43
N ASP A 90 -3.84 13.85 -9.87
CA ASP A 90 -3.12 14.52 -10.95
C ASP A 90 -1.64 14.78 -10.58
N ASP A 91 -1.38 15.23 -9.35
CA ASP A 91 -0.01 15.37 -8.82
C ASP A 91 0.77 14.04 -8.85
N ALA A 92 0.12 12.94 -8.47
CA ALA A 92 0.74 11.61 -8.45
C ALA A 92 1.00 11.07 -9.87
N GLN A 93 0.08 11.31 -10.81
CA GLN A 93 0.29 10.97 -12.23
C GLN A 93 1.45 11.75 -12.82
N LEU A 94 1.54 13.04 -12.51
CA LEU A 94 2.62 13.90 -12.97
C LEU A 94 3.98 13.48 -12.39
N ALA A 95 4.02 13.09 -11.12
CA ALA A 95 5.22 12.49 -10.51
C ALA A 95 5.63 11.19 -11.22
N ALA A 96 4.70 10.27 -11.50
CA ALA A 96 5.00 9.02 -12.21
C ALA A 96 5.50 9.25 -13.65
N GLU A 97 5.06 10.34 -14.28
CA GLU A 97 5.48 10.73 -15.62
C GLU A 97 6.87 11.39 -15.64
N ILE A 98 7.23 12.18 -14.62
CA ILE A 98 8.61 12.66 -14.42
C ILE A 98 9.58 11.48 -14.29
N GLU A 99 9.23 10.49 -13.46
CA GLU A 99 10.02 9.27 -13.28
C GLU A 99 10.13 8.47 -14.58
N ARG A 100 9.09 8.47 -15.43
CA ARG A 100 9.13 7.86 -16.77
C ARG A 100 10.16 8.56 -17.65
N GLU A 101 10.12 9.88 -17.72
CA GLU A 101 11.02 10.65 -18.56
C GLU A 101 12.48 10.58 -18.08
N LEU A 102 12.71 10.52 -16.77
CA LEU A 102 14.04 10.25 -16.21
C LEU A 102 14.54 8.86 -16.64
N ALA A 103 13.72 7.81 -16.49
CA ALA A 103 14.08 6.46 -16.92
C ALA A 103 14.44 6.40 -18.41
N ILE A 104 13.68 7.10 -19.27
CA ILE A 104 13.96 7.21 -20.71
C ILE A 104 15.29 7.92 -20.96
N GLY A 105 15.52 9.08 -20.34
CA GLY A 105 16.74 9.84 -20.54
C GLY A 105 18.00 9.05 -20.15
N TYR A 106 17.93 8.26 -19.07
CA TYR A 106 19.02 7.37 -18.70
C TYR A 106 19.17 6.18 -19.65
N ALA A 107 18.07 5.60 -20.14
CA ALA A 107 18.11 4.54 -21.15
C ALA A 107 18.71 5.03 -22.48
N GLU A 108 18.50 6.28 -22.88
CA GLU A 108 19.13 6.87 -24.07
C GLU A 108 20.65 6.90 -23.97
N ILE A 109 21.20 7.22 -22.78
CA ILE A 109 22.66 7.18 -22.55
C ILE A 109 23.20 5.76 -22.81
N VAL A 110 22.46 4.74 -22.38
CA VAL A 110 22.84 3.34 -22.63
C VAL A 110 22.86 3.07 -24.14
N CYS A 111 21.78 3.40 -24.84
CA CYS A 111 21.68 3.20 -26.29
C CYS A 111 22.77 3.93 -27.08
N ASP A 112 23.08 5.18 -26.72
CA ASP A 112 24.10 6.00 -27.40
C ASP A 112 25.53 5.49 -27.17
N LEU A 113 25.77 4.79 -26.06
CA LEU A 113 27.10 4.28 -25.70
C LEU A 113 27.33 2.83 -26.12
N CYS A 114 26.28 2.10 -26.47
CA CYS A 114 26.35 0.76 -27.07
C CYS A 114 26.99 0.81 -28.47
N THR A 115 27.65 -0.29 -28.85
CA THR A 115 28.12 -0.52 -30.22
C THR A 115 26.97 -0.95 -31.13
N ALA A 116 27.19 -0.93 -32.44
CA ALA A 116 26.16 -1.30 -33.43
C ALA A 116 25.64 -2.74 -33.27
N ASP A 117 26.45 -3.64 -32.71
CA ASP A 117 26.08 -5.02 -32.36
C ASP A 117 25.45 -5.15 -30.95
N GLY A 118 25.10 -4.03 -30.31
CA GLY A 118 24.40 -3.99 -29.01
C GLY A 118 25.28 -4.29 -27.80
N LYS A 119 26.62 -4.21 -27.92
CA LYS A 119 27.54 -4.50 -26.82
C LYS A 119 28.06 -3.23 -26.13
N VAL A 120 28.52 -3.40 -24.89
CA VAL A 120 29.12 -2.33 -24.10
C VAL A 120 30.64 -2.46 -24.13
N SER A 121 31.31 -1.47 -24.73
CA SER A 121 32.77 -1.38 -24.71
C SER A 121 33.29 -1.21 -23.28
N PHE A 122 34.43 -1.84 -22.96
CA PHE A 122 35.06 -1.77 -21.65
C PHE A 122 35.28 -0.33 -21.16
N LEU A 123 35.74 0.57 -22.05
CA LEU A 123 36.00 1.99 -21.73
C LEU A 123 34.74 2.76 -21.33
N ARG A 124 33.55 2.31 -21.74
CA ARG A 124 32.27 2.96 -21.48
C ARG A 124 31.46 2.28 -20.37
N ARG A 125 31.92 1.12 -19.90
CA ARG A 125 31.21 0.25 -18.96
C ARG A 125 30.76 0.98 -17.70
N SER A 126 31.60 1.82 -17.11
CA SER A 126 31.23 2.54 -15.88
C SER A 126 30.10 3.55 -16.11
N VAL A 127 30.11 4.27 -17.22
CA VAL A 127 29.05 5.25 -17.54
C VAL A 127 27.74 4.52 -17.85
N VAL A 128 27.82 3.42 -18.61
CA VAL A 128 26.66 2.59 -18.95
C VAL A 128 26.07 1.92 -17.72
N ALA A 129 26.90 1.37 -16.83
CA ALA A 129 26.44 0.76 -15.59
C ALA A 129 25.75 1.76 -14.68
N LYS A 130 26.28 2.99 -14.55
CA LYS A 130 25.63 4.08 -13.82
C LYS A 130 24.27 4.45 -14.43
N ALA A 131 24.20 4.59 -15.75
CA ALA A 131 22.96 4.91 -16.47
C ALA A 131 21.91 3.78 -16.34
N LEU A 132 22.31 2.51 -16.43
CA LEU A 132 21.43 1.36 -16.23
C LEU A 132 20.89 1.30 -14.80
N MET A 133 21.75 1.49 -13.80
CA MET A 133 21.34 1.56 -12.40
C MET A 133 20.27 2.66 -12.22
N ARG A 134 20.49 3.85 -12.77
CA ARG A 134 19.55 4.98 -12.71
C ARG A 134 18.23 4.69 -13.41
N ALA A 135 18.28 4.14 -14.62
CA ALA A 135 17.08 3.78 -15.36
C ALA A 135 16.25 2.73 -14.60
N CYS A 136 16.88 1.70 -14.03
CA CYS A 136 16.21 0.73 -13.15
C CYS A 136 15.61 1.40 -11.90
N LEU A 137 16.33 2.34 -11.28
CA LEU A 137 15.85 3.07 -10.10
C LEU A 137 14.54 3.79 -10.42
N HIS A 138 14.51 4.61 -11.46
CA HIS A 138 13.32 5.36 -11.85
C HIS A 138 12.16 4.45 -12.27
N GLN A 139 12.42 3.32 -12.95
CA GLN A 139 11.37 2.33 -13.21
C GLN A 139 10.82 1.71 -11.90
N SER A 140 11.69 1.42 -10.93
CA SER A 140 11.25 0.91 -9.63
C SER A 140 10.42 1.94 -8.82
N VAL A 141 10.76 3.23 -8.93
CA VAL A 141 9.97 4.31 -8.31
C VAL A 141 8.61 4.43 -8.96
N ARG A 142 8.48 4.22 -10.28
CA ARG A 142 7.16 4.18 -10.95
C ARG A 142 6.28 3.05 -10.44
N LEU A 143 6.85 1.87 -10.17
CA LEU A 143 6.11 0.77 -9.53
C LEU A 143 5.63 1.18 -8.13
N TRP A 144 6.52 1.78 -7.33
CA TRP A 144 6.19 2.31 -6.00
C TRP A 144 5.04 3.33 -6.05
N LEU A 145 5.12 4.33 -6.93
CA LEU A 145 4.10 5.37 -7.06
C LEU A 145 2.74 4.78 -7.45
N ALA A 146 2.70 3.78 -8.33
CA ALA A 146 1.46 3.10 -8.67
C ALA A 146 0.85 2.42 -7.43
N TRP A 147 1.64 1.67 -6.68
CA TRP A 147 1.16 0.97 -5.47
C TRP A 147 0.79 1.88 -4.31
N ARG A 148 1.47 3.02 -4.16
CA ARG A 148 1.09 4.09 -3.22
C ARG A 148 -0.33 4.60 -3.50
N MET A 149 -0.74 4.61 -4.76
CA MET A 149 -2.08 4.99 -5.21
C MET A 149 -3.06 3.81 -5.24
N HIS A 150 -2.68 2.63 -4.74
CA HIS A 150 -3.40 1.38 -4.95
C HIS A 150 -3.68 1.08 -6.43
N GLY A 151 -2.95 1.70 -7.37
CA GLY A 151 -3.15 1.56 -8.79
C GLY A 151 -2.33 0.42 -9.40
N GLU A 152 -2.65 0.10 -10.64
CA GLU A 152 -1.77 -0.75 -11.46
C GLU A 152 -0.65 0.08 -12.08
N PRO A 153 0.58 -0.46 -12.15
CA PRO A 153 1.65 0.17 -12.90
C PRO A 153 1.24 0.50 -14.34
N ALA A 154 1.73 1.62 -14.86
CA ALA A 154 1.52 1.98 -16.25
C ALA A 154 2.10 0.90 -17.18
N ALA A 155 1.47 0.72 -18.35
CA ALA A 155 1.91 -0.27 -19.32
C ALA A 155 3.38 -0.04 -19.74
N GLY A 156 4.12 -1.13 -19.90
CA GLY A 156 5.54 -1.18 -20.23
C GLY A 156 6.50 -0.92 -19.05
N THR A 157 6.00 -0.68 -17.83
CA THR A 157 6.85 -0.39 -16.67
C THR A 157 7.65 -1.63 -16.24
N TRP A 158 6.98 -2.79 -16.15
CA TRP A 158 7.64 -4.05 -15.83
C TRP A 158 8.53 -4.49 -16.97
N GLN A 159 8.03 -4.42 -18.20
CA GLN A 159 8.82 -4.79 -19.38
C GLN A 159 10.11 -4.00 -19.46
N SER A 160 10.04 -2.67 -19.30
CA SER A 160 11.24 -1.83 -19.30
C SER A 160 12.20 -2.18 -18.17
N LEU A 161 11.71 -2.46 -16.96
CA LEU A 161 12.57 -2.84 -15.84
C LEU A 161 13.25 -4.20 -16.07
N HIS A 162 12.51 -5.18 -16.59
CA HIS A 162 13.04 -6.48 -17.00
C HIS A 162 14.12 -6.34 -18.07
N ASP A 163 13.87 -5.57 -19.12
CA ASP A 163 14.80 -5.35 -20.23
C ASP A 163 16.09 -4.68 -19.75
N LEU A 164 15.98 -3.61 -18.95
CA LEU A 164 17.13 -2.89 -18.41
C LEU A 164 17.96 -3.79 -17.49
N PHE A 165 17.32 -4.58 -16.62
CA PHE A 165 18.01 -5.49 -15.73
C PHE A 165 18.70 -6.63 -16.48
N ARG A 166 18.00 -7.29 -17.42
CA ARG A 166 18.58 -8.35 -18.27
C ARG A 166 19.79 -7.83 -19.05
N PHE A 167 19.68 -6.63 -19.63
CA PHE A 167 20.80 -6.00 -20.33
C PHE A 167 21.97 -5.66 -19.38
N ALA A 168 21.68 -5.20 -18.16
CA ALA A 168 22.71 -4.97 -17.15
C ALA A 168 23.44 -6.26 -16.76
N VAL A 169 22.75 -7.40 -16.67
CA VAL A 169 23.38 -8.70 -16.42
C VAL A 169 24.22 -9.13 -17.61
N ALA A 170 23.65 -9.13 -18.82
CA ALA A 170 24.35 -9.52 -20.05
C ALA A 170 25.61 -8.66 -20.31
N SER A 171 25.56 -7.38 -19.94
CA SER A 171 26.67 -6.44 -20.09
C SER A 171 27.67 -6.50 -18.93
N GLY A 172 27.47 -7.33 -17.90
CA GLY A 172 28.31 -7.40 -16.70
C GLY A 172 28.35 -6.08 -15.91
N CYS A 173 27.21 -5.39 -15.84
CA CYS A 173 27.02 -4.10 -15.19
C CYS A 173 26.08 -4.17 -13.98
N ALA A 174 25.32 -5.27 -13.83
CA ALA A 174 24.22 -5.39 -12.86
C ALA A 174 24.63 -5.15 -11.41
N ASP A 175 25.86 -5.52 -11.05
CA ASP A 175 26.37 -5.50 -9.68
C ASP A 175 27.24 -4.27 -9.37
N ALA A 176 27.48 -3.39 -10.35
CA ALA A 176 28.24 -2.17 -10.14
C ALA A 176 27.45 -1.19 -9.26
N GLU A 177 28.09 -0.71 -8.19
CA GLU A 177 27.45 0.17 -7.20
C GLU A 177 27.75 1.63 -7.45
N TYR A 178 26.70 2.46 -7.38
CA TYR A 178 26.79 3.90 -7.48
C TYR A 178 25.90 4.56 -6.43
N THR A 179 26.26 5.78 -6.04
CA THR A 179 25.50 6.58 -5.09
C THR A 179 24.23 7.13 -5.73
N VAL A 180 23.08 6.92 -5.10
CA VAL A 180 21.80 7.53 -5.47
C VAL A 180 21.85 9.04 -5.18
N VAL A 181 21.47 9.89 -6.14
CA VAL A 181 21.57 11.36 -6.00
C VAL A 181 20.72 11.85 -4.83
N SER A 182 19.49 11.36 -4.73
CA SER A 182 18.51 11.82 -3.74
C SER A 182 18.80 11.36 -2.31
N THR A 183 19.31 10.14 -2.12
CA THR A 183 19.46 9.53 -0.79
C THR A 183 20.91 9.42 -0.31
N GLY A 184 21.89 9.55 -1.22
CA GLY A 184 23.30 9.30 -0.91
C GLY A 184 23.66 7.81 -0.71
N ALA A 185 22.67 6.91 -0.70
CA ALA A 185 22.89 5.47 -0.52
C ALA A 185 23.55 4.85 -1.76
N LYS A 186 24.43 3.88 -1.57
CA LYS A 186 24.97 3.08 -2.68
C LYS A 186 24.00 1.96 -3.03
N THR A 187 23.80 1.73 -4.33
CA THR A 187 22.97 0.64 -4.83
C THR A 187 23.47 0.18 -6.20
N SER A 188 22.97 -0.96 -6.66
CA SER A 188 23.23 -1.54 -7.98
C SER A 188 21.94 -1.83 -8.73
N ALA A 189 22.00 -2.05 -10.05
CA ALA A 189 20.83 -2.42 -10.83
C ALA A 189 20.20 -3.73 -10.33
N ARG A 190 21.02 -4.70 -9.88
CA ARG A 190 20.52 -5.94 -9.26
C ARG A 190 19.80 -5.66 -7.94
N ALA A 191 20.37 -4.86 -7.06
CA ALA A 191 19.75 -4.54 -5.78
C ALA A 191 18.38 -3.87 -5.98
N ILE A 192 18.27 -2.93 -6.93
CA ILE A 192 17.00 -2.28 -7.29
C ILE A 192 15.99 -3.27 -7.82
N TYR A 193 16.39 -4.13 -8.77
CA TYR A 193 15.51 -5.13 -9.36
C TYR A 193 14.99 -6.13 -8.32
N THR A 194 15.88 -6.62 -7.43
CA THR A 194 15.49 -7.49 -6.31
C THR A 194 14.47 -6.82 -5.40
N GLN A 195 14.66 -5.54 -5.06
CA GLN A 195 13.69 -4.78 -4.25
C GLN A 195 12.33 -4.66 -4.94
N ALA A 196 12.32 -4.34 -6.25
CA ALA A 196 11.09 -4.20 -7.02
C ALA A 196 10.27 -5.50 -7.07
N VAL A 197 10.92 -6.64 -7.35
CA VAL A 197 10.25 -7.94 -7.40
C VAL A 197 9.78 -8.36 -6.00
N LEU A 198 10.60 -8.17 -4.97
CA LEU A 198 10.22 -8.49 -3.59
C LEU A 198 8.99 -7.68 -3.15
N HIS A 199 8.93 -6.40 -3.50
CA HIS A 199 7.77 -5.54 -3.23
C HIS A 199 6.51 -6.03 -3.96
N ALA A 200 6.63 -6.38 -5.25
CA ALA A 200 5.50 -6.92 -6.02
C ALA A 200 4.91 -8.17 -5.35
N PHE A 201 5.79 -9.06 -4.85
CA PHE A 201 5.38 -10.28 -4.19
C PHE A 201 4.77 -10.08 -2.80
N ALA A 202 5.03 -8.93 -2.16
CA ALA A 202 4.39 -8.55 -0.91
C ALA A 202 2.88 -8.25 -1.04
N ARG A 203 2.33 -8.20 -2.27
CA ARG A 203 0.93 -7.86 -2.57
C ARG A 203 0.55 -6.48 -2.01
N PRO A 204 1.19 -5.39 -2.50
CA PRO A 204 1.08 -4.05 -1.90
C PRO A 204 -0.36 -3.53 -1.80
N ASN A 205 -1.26 -3.99 -2.67
CA ASN A 205 -2.68 -3.65 -2.62
C ASN A 205 -3.42 -4.17 -1.37
N GLN A 206 -2.81 -5.06 -0.58
CA GLN A 206 -3.32 -5.59 0.70
C GLN A 206 -2.80 -4.82 1.93
N PHE A 207 -1.94 -3.83 1.74
CA PHE A 207 -1.43 -2.98 2.79
C PHE A 207 -2.08 -1.61 2.74
N THR A 208 -2.19 -0.94 3.88
CA THR A 208 -2.48 0.51 3.89
C THR A 208 -1.31 1.28 3.26
N GLN A 209 -1.55 2.52 2.83
CA GLN A 209 -0.48 3.39 2.31
C GLN A 209 0.70 3.55 3.29
N VAL A 210 0.41 3.66 4.59
CA VAL A 210 1.45 3.76 5.63
C VAL A 210 2.28 2.48 5.69
N GLN A 211 1.65 1.31 5.66
CA GLN A 211 2.34 0.02 5.66
C GLN A 211 3.15 -0.18 4.37
N ASN A 212 2.59 0.19 3.21
CA ASN A 212 3.30 0.18 1.93
C ASN A 212 4.56 1.06 1.97
N ARG A 213 4.46 2.26 2.57
CA ARG A 213 5.61 3.15 2.75
C ARG A 213 6.66 2.58 3.69
N GLN A 214 6.22 2.03 4.83
CA GLN A 214 7.11 1.35 5.77
C GLN A 214 7.84 0.19 5.09
N LEU A 215 7.13 -0.65 4.33
CA LEU A 215 7.77 -1.69 3.53
C LEU A 215 8.78 -1.10 2.56
N HIS A 216 8.37 -0.12 1.73
CA HIS A 216 9.22 0.50 0.72
C HIS A 216 10.53 1.06 1.28
N MET A 217 10.47 1.82 2.38
CA MET A 217 11.65 2.40 3.03
C MET A 217 12.61 1.35 3.59
N ASN A 218 12.11 0.14 3.88
CA ASN A 218 12.88 -0.95 4.49
C ASN A 218 13.33 -2.02 3.48
N LEU A 219 12.86 -1.97 2.23
CA LEU A 219 13.13 -2.99 1.21
C LEU A 219 14.62 -3.23 0.96
N ALA A 220 15.47 -2.20 1.02
CA ALA A 220 16.90 -2.37 0.78
C ALA A 220 17.56 -3.37 1.76
N ALA A 221 17.22 -3.27 3.05
CA ALA A 221 17.73 -4.20 4.05
C ALA A 221 17.12 -5.61 3.88
N LEU A 222 15.82 -5.71 3.58
CA LEU A 222 15.16 -7.00 3.33
C LEU A 222 15.72 -7.71 2.09
N ALA A 223 15.81 -7.00 0.98
CA ALA A 223 16.33 -7.50 -0.29
C ALA A 223 17.81 -7.91 -0.23
N SER A 224 18.58 -7.40 0.74
CA SER A 224 19.97 -7.85 0.96
C SER A 224 20.07 -9.33 1.38
N TRP A 225 18.98 -9.92 1.85
CA TRP A 225 18.87 -11.35 2.16
C TRP A 225 18.41 -12.20 0.98
N CYS A 226 18.04 -11.57 -0.14
CA CYS A 226 17.51 -12.22 -1.31
C CYS A 226 18.54 -12.28 -2.44
N GLU A 227 18.34 -13.23 -3.36
CA GLU A 227 19.19 -13.36 -4.55
C GLU A 227 18.33 -13.55 -5.80
N VAL A 228 18.62 -12.77 -6.84
CA VAL A 228 18.02 -12.93 -8.17
C VAL A 228 19.01 -13.55 -9.12
N ARG A 229 18.64 -14.69 -9.72
CA ARG A 229 19.48 -15.45 -10.66
C ARG A 229 18.68 -16.00 -11.84
N PRO A 230 19.30 -16.19 -13.03
CA PRO A 230 18.65 -16.86 -14.13
C PRO A 230 18.43 -18.35 -13.82
N GLY A 231 17.38 -18.93 -14.39
CA GLY A 231 17.11 -20.37 -14.33
C GLY A 231 15.74 -20.74 -13.78
N HIS A 232 15.57 -22.02 -13.47
CA HIS A 232 14.33 -22.59 -12.94
C HIS A 232 14.25 -22.43 -11.43
N ALA A 233 13.09 -22.01 -10.95
CA ALA A 233 12.84 -21.87 -9.51
C ALA A 233 12.87 -23.26 -8.84
N PRO A 234 13.82 -23.54 -7.94
CA PRO A 234 13.73 -24.72 -7.09
C PRO A 234 12.55 -24.59 -6.13
N ILE A 235 12.20 -25.70 -5.48
CA ILE A 235 11.16 -25.72 -4.45
C ILE A 235 11.50 -24.67 -3.37
N GLY A 236 10.63 -23.69 -3.18
CA GLY A 236 10.79 -22.63 -2.16
C GLY A 236 11.23 -21.27 -2.71
N ALA A 237 11.69 -21.19 -3.97
CA ALA A 237 12.01 -19.92 -4.60
C ALA A 237 10.83 -19.37 -5.42
N ILE A 238 10.86 -18.07 -5.72
CA ILE A 238 9.83 -17.39 -6.51
C ILE A 238 10.27 -17.35 -7.97
N ALA A 239 9.44 -17.88 -8.87
CA ALA A 239 9.67 -17.76 -10.30
C ALA A 239 9.32 -16.35 -10.78
N ILE A 240 10.20 -15.78 -11.60
CA ILE A 240 10.02 -14.51 -12.29
C ILE A 240 10.06 -14.80 -13.79
N TYR A 241 9.04 -14.30 -14.48
CA TYR A 241 8.94 -14.39 -15.93
C TYR A 241 9.20 -13.00 -16.50
N ALA A 242 10.41 -12.79 -17.01
CA ALA A 242 10.88 -11.47 -17.46
C ALA A 242 10.43 -11.12 -18.89
N ALA A 243 9.48 -11.89 -19.43
CA ALA A 243 8.88 -11.65 -20.75
C ALA A 243 7.64 -10.77 -20.61
N GLY A 244 7.65 -9.62 -21.29
CA GLY A 244 6.51 -8.71 -21.33
C GLY A 244 6.36 -7.89 -20.05
N ASP A 245 5.13 -7.50 -19.75
CA ASP A 245 4.82 -6.46 -18.76
C ASP A 245 4.02 -6.95 -17.55
N LEU A 246 4.00 -8.27 -17.33
CA LEU A 246 3.25 -8.85 -16.22
C LEU A 246 3.96 -8.62 -14.90
N SER A 247 3.21 -8.21 -13.88
CA SER A 247 3.73 -8.14 -12.52
C SER A 247 4.14 -9.53 -12.03
N PRO A 248 5.39 -9.74 -11.59
CA PRO A 248 5.82 -11.00 -11.00
C PRO A 248 4.96 -11.35 -9.77
N PRO A 249 4.73 -12.65 -9.49
CA PRO A 249 5.25 -13.83 -10.18
C PRO A 249 4.26 -14.40 -11.20
N ALA A 250 3.31 -13.62 -11.71
CA ALA A 250 2.23 -14.16 -12.55
C ALA A 250 2.80 -14.71 -13.87
N PRO A 251 2.68 -16.01 -14.17
CA PRO A 251 3.03 -16.52 -15.48
C PRO A 251 2.04 -15.98 -16.52
N PRO A 252 2.52 -15.65 -17.74
CA PRO A 252 1.62 -15.38 -18.85
C PRO A 252 0.75 -16.61 -19.14
N ARG A 253 -0.57 -16.43 -19.16
CA ARG A 253 -1.53 -17.52 -19.41
C ARG A 253 -1.34 -18.06 -20.82
N GLY A 254 -1.02 -19.36 -20.93
CA GLY A 254 -0.95 -20.06 -22.22
C GLY A 254 0.25 -19.69 -23.10
N ALA A 255 1.21 -18.91 -22.60
CA ALA A 255 2.41 -18.56 -23.37
C ALA A 255 3.56 -19.55 -23.09
N GLN A 256 4.30 -19.89 -24.13
CA GLN A 256 5.59 -20.57 -23.99
C GLN A 256 6.62 -19.57 -23.46
N ILE A 257 7.40 -19.99 -22.47
CA ILE A 257 8.37 -19.13 -21.78
C ILE A 257 9.78 -19.60 -22.13
N ASP A 258 10.56 -18.70 -22.75
CA ASP A 258 11.94 -18.96 -23.14
C ASP A 258 12.86 -19.14 -21.91
N ALA A 259 13.95 -19.88 -22.11
CA ALA A 259 14.89 -20.14 -21.01
C ALA A 259 15.53 -18.88 -20.45
N ASP A 260 15.83 -17.91 -21.32
CA ASP A 260 16.48 -16.64 -20.96
C ASP A 260 15.55 -15.68 -20.20
N ASP A 261 14.24 -15.94 -20.27
CA ASP A 261 13.21 -15.17 -19.57
C ASP A 261 12.83 -15.76 -18.21
N ARG A 262 13.42 -16.90 -17.85
CA ARG A 262 13.19 -17.54 -16.55
C ARG A 262 14.22 -17.09 -15.53
N TRP A 263 13.72 -16.47 -14.49
CA TRP A 263 14.50 -15.96 -13.37
C TRP A 263 13.92 -16.45 -12.05
N VAL A 264 14.75 -16.41 -11.02
CA VAL A 264 14.42 -16.90 -9.68
C VAL A 264 14.77 -15.82 -8.67
N LEU A 265 13.84 -15.50 -7.79
CA LEU A 265 14.11 -14.77 -6.54
C LEU A 265 14.14 -15.78 -5.39
N ASP A 266 15.32 -16.01 -4.84
CA ASP A 266 15.51 -16.77 -3.60
C ASP A 266 15.29 -15.86 -2.39
N ILE A 267 14.32 -16.22 -1.56
CA ILE A 267 13.95 -15.52 -0.32
C ILE A 267 14.21 -16.35 0.93
N SER A 268 14.80 -17.54 0.80
CA SER A 268 14.92 -18.51 1.91
C SER A 268 15.71 -17.94 3.08
N GLY A 269 16.78 -17.18 2.78
CA GLY A 269 17.58 -16.49 3.80
C GLY A 269 16.80 -15.40 4.54
N LEU A 270 15.88 -14.70 3.85
CA LEU A 270 15.03 -13.68 4.47
C LEU A 270 13.98 -14.32 5.38
N LEU A 271 13.35 -15.41 4.94
CA LEU A 271 12.36 -16.14 5.74
C LEU A 271 12.98 -16.70 7.02
N ALA A 272 14.15 -17.33 6.93
CA ALA A 272 14.87 -17.82 8.11
C ALA A 272 15.23 -16.69 9.09
N GLN A 273 15.57 -15.50 8.57
CA GLN A 273 15.83 -14.33 9.40
C GLN A 273 14.57 -13.80 10.07
N PHE A 274 13.41 -13.83 9.40
CA PHE A 274 12.12 -13.48 9.99
C PHE A 274 11.73 -14.44 11.11
N ASP A 275 11.85 -15.76 10.87
CA ASP A 275 11.61 -16.80 11.88
C ASP A 275 12.43 -16.53 13.15
N ALA A 276 13.74 -16.40 13.00
CA ALA A 276 14.64 -16.20 14.12
C ALA A 276 14.38 -14.91 14.91
N LEU A 277 13.87 -13.86 14.27
CA LEU A 277 13.54 -12.59 14.93
C LEU A 277 12.16 -12.64 15.60
N LEU A 278 11.18 -13.28 14.98
CA LEU A 278 9.84 -13.46 15.54
C LEU A 278 9.91 -14.31 16.82
N ASP A 279 10.71 -15.38 16.82
CA ASP A 279 10.89 -16.26 18.00
C ASP A 279 11.57 -15.53 19.18
N LYS A 280 12.39 -14.53 18.91
CA LYS A 280 13.17 -13.80 19.93
C LYS A 280 12.52 -12.50 20.41
N ARG A 281 11.41 -12.06 19.79
CA ARG A 281 10.88 -10.70 19.98
C ARG A 281 10.29 -10.44 21.37
N GLY A 282 9.88 -11.49 22.10
CA GLY A 282 9.08 -11.34 23.32
C GLY A 282 7.79 -10.56 23.06
N ASP A 283 7.50 -9.56 23.90
CA ASP A 283 6.33 -8.67 23.78
C ASP A 283 6.62 -7.39 22.95
N GLY A 284 7.71 -7.36 22.18
CA GLY A 284 8.09 -6.20 21.37
C GLY A 284 7.18 -5.99 20.15
N ASP A 285 6.65 -4.77 19.98
CA ASP A 285 5.80 -4.37 18.85
C ASP A 285 6.59 -4.12 17.54
N GLU A 286 7.93 -4.01 17.61
CA GLU A 286 8.81 -3.70 16.48
C GLU A 286 9.90 -4.77 16.30
N ILE A 287 10.17 -5.12 15.04
CA ILE A 287 11.21 -6.05 14.63
C ILE A 287 12.26 -5.30 13.83
N VAL A 288 13.51 -5.37 14.29
CA VAL A 288 14.67 -4.79 13.63
C VAL A 288 15.43 -5.88 12.86
N VAL A 289 15.38 -5.80 11.54
CA VAL A 289 16.06 -6.74 10.63
C VAL A 289 17.39 -6.14 10.17
N PRO A 290 18.55 -6.70 10.58
CA PRO A 290 19.83 -6.22 10.07
C PRO A 290 20.00 -6.55 8.59
N ALA A 291 20.65 -5.68 7.81
CA ALA A 291 21.08 -6.03 6.46
C ALA A 291 22.15 -7.15 6.50
N ARG A 292 22.11 -8.06 5.50
CA ARG A 292 22.94 -9.28 5.48
C ARG A 292 24.45 -9.01 5.46
N ARG A 293 24.89 -7.92 4.80
CA ARG A 293 26.32 -7.59 4.62
C ARG A 293 26.68 -6.22 5.22
N GLY A 294 26.13 -5.91 6.40
CA GLY A 294 26.26 -4.58 7.00
C GLY A 294 25.46 -3.52 6.24
N GLY A 295 25.27 -2.35 6.85
CA GLY A 295 24.45 -1.27 6.29
C GLY A 295 23.22 -0.94 7.13
N ALA A 296 22.26 -0.25 6.52
CA ALA A 296 21.04 0.18 7.19
C ALA A 296 20.23 -1.03 7.70
N ARG A 297 19.63 -0.87 8.88
CA ARG A 297 18.71 -1.86 9.45
C ARG A 297 17.30 -1.52 9.00
N ALA A 298 16.49 -2.55 8.73
CA ALA A 298 15.06 -2.36 8.57
C ALA A 298 14.38 -2.39 9.95
N ALA A 299 13.48 -1.44 10.20
CA ALA A 299 12.62 -1.41 11.38
C ALA A 299 11.16 -1.47 10.93
N LEU A 300 10.46 -2.53 11.30
CA LEU A 300 9.08 -2.81 10.89
C LEU A 300 8.25 -3.27 12.09
N PRO A 301 6.98 -2.86 12.19
CA PRO A 301 6.06 -3.44 13.16
C PRO A 301 5.98 -4.97 13.03
N ALA A 302 5.93 -5.68 14.15
CA ALA A 302 5.90 -7.14 14.19
C ALA A 302 4.77 -7.72 13.33
N GLY A 303 3.57 -7.13 13.39
CA GLY A 303 2.43 -7.55 12.57
C GLY A 303 2.66 -7.42 11.06
N ILE A 304 3.47 -6.47 10.59
CA ILE A 304 3.84 -6.39 9.16
C ILE A 304 4.77 -7.55 8.81
N VAL A 305 5.75 -7.85 9.65
CA VAL A 305 6.69 -8.97 9.43
C VAL A 305 5.96 -10.31 9.39
N GLU A 306 4.99 -10.53 10.29
CA GLU A 306 4.13 -11.73 10.29
C GLU A 306 3.34 -11.86 8.99
N VAL A 307 2.71 -10.77 8.52
CA VAL A 307 1.97 -10.76 7.25
C VAL A 307 2.90 -11.02 6.08
N LEU A 308 4.07 -10.36 6.00
CA LEU A 308 5.04 -10.57 4.91
C LEU A 308 5.57 -11.99 4.90
N ARG A 309 5.96 -12.53 6.07
CA ARG A 309 6.38 -13.92 6.24
C ARG A 309 5.32 -14.86 5.69
N ARG A 310 4.06 -14.66 6.07
CA ARG A 310 2.93 -15.46 5.60
C ARG A 310 2.75 -15.33 4.09
N VAL A 311 2.63 -14.11 3.55
CA VAL A 311 2.42 -13.86 2.11
C VAL A 311 3.53 -14.45 1.24
N TRP A 312 4.79 -14.36 1.69
CA TRP A 312 5.93 -14.90 0.97
C TRP A 312 6.11 -16.42 1.14
N SER A 313 5.53 -17.01 2.18
CA SER A 313 5.52 -18.46 2.40
C SER A 313 4.29 -19.16 1.79
N GLU A 314 3.17 -18.44 1.67
CA GLU A 314 1.90 -18.97 1.18
C GLU A 314 1.96 -19.28 -0.31
N ARG A 315 1.77 -20.55 -0.64
CA ARG A 315 1.47 -21.04 -1.98
C ARG A 315 -0.04 -21.18 -2.15
N SER A 316 -0.80 -20.10 -1.97
CA SER A 316 -2.27 -20.23 -2.04
C SER A 316 -2.73 -20.41 -3.49
N GLU A 317 -3.19 -21.62 -3.79
CA GLU A 317 -4.26 -21.85 -4.75
C GLU A 317 -5.61 -21.50 -4.08
N ARG A 318 -6.54 -20.95 -4.86
CA ARG A 318 -7.80 -20.38 -4.34
C ARG A 318 -8.77 -21.51 -3.99
N GLU A 319 -9.22 -21.57 -2.73
CA GLU A 319 -10.10 -22.65 -2.22
C GLU A 319 -11.57 -22.56 -2.68
N HIS A 320 -12.06 -21.37 -3.05
CA HIS A 320 -13.49 -21.16 -3.33
C HIS A 320 -13.73 -20.64 -4.75
N PRO A 321 -14.65 -21.26 -5.53
CA PRO A 321 -15.01 -20.77 -6.85
C PRO A 321 -15.74 -19.43 -6.75
N ARG A 322 -15.51 -18.56 -7.73
CA ARG A 322 -16.20 -17.27 -7.85
C ARG A 322 -17.24 -17.35 -8.96
N SER A 323 -18.40 -16.76 -8.74
CA SER A 323 -19.37 -16.49 -9.80
C SER A 323 -19.32 -15.01 -10.14
N ALA A 324 -19.47 -14.68 -11.43
CA ALA A 324 -19.76 -13.30 -11.82
C ALA A 324 -21.00 -12.81 -11.06
N ASP A 325 -20.96 -11.54 -10.69
CA ASP A 325 -22.05 -10.82 -10.06
C ASP A 325 -22.13 -9.46 -10.76
N GLU A 326 -23.31 -8.86 -10.80
CA GLU A 326 -23.57 -7.52 -11.34
C GLU A 326 -24.56 -6.75 -10.45
N THR A 327 -24.77 -7.24 -9.23
CA THR A 327 -25.71 -6.65 -8.28
C THR A 327 -25.24 -5.26 -7.87
N LEU A 328 -26.13 -4.28 -7.94
CA LEU A 328 -25.91 -2.95 -7.35
C LEU A 328 -26.13 -3.03 -5.85
N LEU A 329 -25.14 -2.54 -5.10
CA LEU A 329 -25.10 -2.55 -3.64
C LEU A 329 -25.02 -1.13 -3.10
N GLU A 330 -25.70 -0.88 -1.99
CA GLU A 330 -25.38 0.22 -1.09
C GLU A 330 -24.26 -0.23 -0.13
N THR A 331 -23.33 0.69 0.12
CA THR A 331 -22.16 0.41 0.97
C THR A 331 -21.98 1.51 2.01
N GLU A 332 -21.51 1.10 3.19
CA GLU A 332 -21.10 2.00 4.27
C GLU A 332 -19.73 1.53 4.77
N VAL A 333 -18.74 2.41 4.76
CA VAL A 333 -17.35 2.08 5.12
C VAL A 333 -16.94 2.80 6.40
N GLY A 334 -16.30 2.06 7.30
CA GLY A 334 -15.71 2.57 8.52
C GLY A 334 -16.55 2.36 9.77
N LEU A 335 -15.86 2.34 10.92
CA LEU A 335 -16.44 2.04 12.23
C LEU A 335 -17.70 2.86 12.56
N SER A 336 -17.67 4.17 12.33
CA SER A 336 -18.78 5.06 12.73
C SER A 336 -20.06 4.77 11.96
N GLY A 337 -19.96 4.53 10.65
CA GLY A 337 -21.11 4.20 9.80
C GLY A 337 -21.69 2.82 10.11
N LEU A 338 -20.82 1.82 10.33
CA LEU A 338 -21.28 0.49 10.75
C LEU A 338 -21.94 0.53 12.13
N HIS A 339 -21.35 1.25 13.08
CA HIS A 339 -21.91 1.40 14.43
C HIS A 339 -23.30 2.03 14.36
N PHE A 340 -23.47 3.10 13.57
CA PHE A 340 -24.76 3.73 13.30
C PHE A 340 -25.80 2.75 12.73
N LEU A 341 -25.43 1.93 11.72
CA LEU A 341 -26.33 0.92 11.14
C LEU A 341 -26.74 -0.15 12.15
N LEU A 342 -25.78 -0.63 12.96
CA LEU A 342 -26.00 -1.66 13.97
C LEU A 342 -26.82 -1.14 15.16
N SER A 343 -26.78 0.16 15.44
CA SER A 343 -27.56 0.83 16.48
C SER A 343 -28.90 1.39 15.97
N GLY A 344 -29.49 0.80 14.92
CA GLY A 344 -30.82 1.20 14.46
C GLY A 344 -30.87 2.57 13.78
N ASN A 345 -29.78 3.01 13.15
CA ASN A 345 -29.63 4.37 12.60
C ASN A 345 -29.65 5.47 13.67
N GLN A 346 -29.09 5.19 14.85
CA GLN A 346 -28.94 6.17 15.92
C GLN A 346 -27.48 6.64 16.04
N ASP A 347 -27.29 7.94 16.28
CA ASP A 347 -25.97 8.49 16.59
C ASP A 347 -25.48 7.93 17.92
N PHE A 348 -24.17 7.67 18.03
CA PHE A 348 -23.56 7.08 19.22
C PHE A 348 -23.94 7.80 20.52
N GLU A 349 -23.87 9.13 20.54
CA GLU A 349 -24.21 9.93 21.72
C GLU A 349 -25.69 9.83 22.10
N THR A 350 -26.57 9.60 21.12
CA THR A 350 -28.02 9.42 21.35
C THR A 350 -28.33 8.01 21.84
N ALA A 351 -27.58 7.01 21.36
CA ALA A 351 -27.75 5.62 21.72
C ALA A 351 -27.21 5.29 23.13
N LEU A 352 -26.45 6.21 23.74
CA LEU A 352 -25.98 6.07 25.12
C LEU A 352 -27.07 6.51 26.11
N PRO A 353 -27.32 5.73 27.19
CA PRO A 353 -28.19 6.17 28.28
C PRO A 353 -27.52 7.35 29.00
N LEU A 354 -27.99 8.57 28.70
CA LEU A 354 -27.57 9.88 29.22
C LEU A 354 -26.57 9.86 30.39
N GLY A 355 -25.29 10.12 30.10
CA GLY A 355 -24.27 10.36 31.12
C GLY A 355 -22.83 10.10 30.67
N GLY A 356 -22.26 10.97 29.83
CA GLY A 356 -20.82 10.98 29.58
C GLY A 356 -20.42 12.22 28.78
N GLU A 357 -19.54 13.06 29.34
CA GLU A 357 -18.95 14.19 28.60
C GLU A 357 -18.17 13.69 27.38
N ALA A 358 -18.28 14.43 26.27
CA ALA A 358 -17.64 14.09 25.01
C ALA A 358 -16.09 14.09 25.11
N PRO A 359 -15.38 13.10 24.52
CA PRO A 359 -13.93 12.99 24.63
C PRO A 359 -13.16 14.06 23.83
N THR A 360 -12.13 14.65 24.44
CA THR A 360 -11.18 15.59 23.81
C THR A 360 -9.90 14.94 23.23
N ALA A 361 -9.73 13.60 23.28
CA ALA A 361 -8.43 12.98 22.98
C ALA A 361 -8.43 11.60 22.25
N VAL A 362 -9.43 11.25 21.45
CA VAL A 362 -9.39 10.03 20.59
C VAL A 362 -9.20 10.44 19.13
N ALA A 363 -8.61 9.56 18.31
CA ALA A 363 -8.25 9.84 16.93
C ALA A 363 -9.43 10.44 16.13
N SER A 364 -9.28 11.71 15.74
CA SER A 364 -10.31 12.54 15.08
C SER A 364 -11.00 11.89 13.87
N TRP A 365 -10.36 10.93 13.19
CA TRP A 365 -10.96 10.23 12.06
C TRP A 365 -12.05 9.23 12.45
N ALA A 366 -11.97 8.60 13.64
CA ALA A 366 -12.93 7.60 14.14
C ALA A 366 -14.13 8.21 14.88
N GLN A 367 -14.04 9.50 15.23
CA GLN A 367 -15.09 10.24 15.95
C GLN A 367 -15.96 11.12 15.06
N ARG A 368 -15.60 11.32 13.77
CA ARG A 368 -16.41 12.16 12.87
C ARG A 368 -17.72 11.45 12.54
N THR A 369 -18.75 11.83 13.27
CA THR A 369 -20.16 11.56 12.96
C THR A 369 -20.53 12.49 11.79
N PRO A 370 -20.85 11.98 10.59
CA PRO A 370 -21.47 12.83 9.60
C PRO A 370 -22.84 13.27 10.14
N SER A 371 -23.05 14.59 10.26
CA SER A 371 -24.35 15.12 10.69
C SER A 371 -25.46 14.60 9.79
N ARG A 372 -26.60 14.25 10.42
CA ARG A 372 -27.89 13.75 9.90
C ARG A 372 -28.42 14.25 8.54
N ALA A 373 -27.78 15.22 7.88
CA ALA A 373 -28.31 15.87 6.69
C ALA A 373 -27.94 15.23 5.33
N THR A 374 -26.79 14.57 5.13
CA THR A 374 -26.40 14.16 3.75
C THR A 374 -25.33 13.05 3.66
N VAL A 375 -25.49 11.89 4.32
CA VAL A 375 -24.66 10.72 3.94
C VAL A 375 -25.29 10.07 2.72
N ARG A 376 -24.88 10.51 1.53
CA ARG A 376 -25.16 9.75 0.31
C ARG A 376 -24.30 8.49 0.37
N ARG A 377 -24.90 7.37 0.79
CA ARG A 377 -24.21 6.07 0.84
C ARG A 377 -23.63 5.76 -0.53
N ALA A 378 -22.37 5.33 -0.54
CA ALA A 378 -21.68 5.02 -1.78
C ALA A 378 -22.29 3.78 -2.43
N ARG A 379 -22.46 3.83 -3.74
CA ARG A 379 -22.99 2.72 -4.54
C ARG A 379 -21.86 1.96 -5.18
N ALA A 380 -21.92 0.64 -5.08
CA ALA A 380 -20.96 -0.26 -5.69
C ALA A 380 -21.66 -1.29 -6.58
N GLU A 381 -20.96 -1.74 -7.61
CA GLU A 381 -21.31 -2.93 -8.38
C GLU A 381 -20.52 -4.12 -7.80
N ALA A 382 -21.19 -5.22 -7.48
CA ALA A 382 -20.50 -6.48 -7.25
C ALA A 382 -19.99 -6.98 -8.60
N VAL A 383 -18.68 -7.24 -8.75
CA VAL A 383 -18.05 -7.76 -9.97
C VAL A 383 -17.99 -9.28 -9.98
N ASP A 384 -17.67 -9.84 -8.82
CA ASP A 384 -17.78 -11.26 -8.54
C ASP A 384 -18.05 -11.51 -7.06
N ARG A 385 -18.53 -12.70 -6.74
CA ARG A 385 -18.78 -13.13 -5.37
C ARG A 385 -18.29 -14.55 -5.12
N SER A 386 -18.00 -14.81 -3.85
CA SER A 386 -17.78 -16.15 -3.28
C SER A 386 -18.61 -16.30 -2.01
N ARG A 387 -18.56 -17.48 -1.38
CA ARG A 387 -19.20 -17.68 -0.06
C ARG A 387 -18.66 -16.74 1.02
N ARG A 388 -17.39 -16.35 0.92
CA ARG A 388 -16.68 -15.58 1.95
C ARG A 388 -16.58 -14.08 1.66
N GLY A 389 -17.12 -13.59 0.54
CA GLY A 389 -16.80 -12.22 0.14
C GLY A 389 -17.26 -11.79 -1.25
N TYR A 390 -17.01 -10.51 -1.52
CA TYR A 390 -17.29 -9.84 -2.78
C TYR A 390 -16.03 -9.22 -3.36
N ARG A 391 -15.95 -9.13 -4.69
CA ARG A 391 -15.18 -8.08 -5.34
C ARG A 391 -16.15 -6.96 -5.72
N LEU A 392 -15.93 -5.77 -5.18
CA LEU A 392 -16.76 -4.59 -5.42
C LEU A 392 -16.05 -3.60 -6.33
N ARG A 393 -16.83 -2.80 -7.07
CA ARG A 393 -16.37 -1.65 -7.86
C ARG A 393 -17.23 -0.42 -7.54
N TRP A 394 -16.62 0.63 -7.02
CA TRP A 394 -17.19 1.97 -6.96
C TRP A 394 -16.76 2.74 -8.21
N ASN A 395 -17.72 3.32 -8.92
CA ASN A 395 -17.46 4.11 -10.12
C ASN A 395 -16.93 5.51 -9.75
N ALA A 396 -16.37 6.20 -10.74
CA ALA A 396 -15.90 7.57 -10.58
C ALA A 396 -17.01 8.48 -10.02
N GLY A 397 -16.68 9.26 -8.99
CA GLY A 397 -17.61 10.19 -8.33
C GLY A 397 -18.39 9.61 -7.15
N GLU A 398 -18.30 8.29 -6.90
CA GLU A 398 -18.77 7.69 -5.65
C GLU A 398 -17.73 7.90 -4.55
N ASP A 399 -18.13 8.51 -3.43
CA ASP A 399 -17.23 8.74 -2.28
C ASP A 399 -17.27 7.54 -1.32
N ALA A 400 -16.59 6.46 -1.70
CA ALA A 400 -16.52 5.23 -0.90
C ALA A 400 -15.74 5.40 0.42
N ARG A 401 -14.87 6.42 0.50
CA ARG A 401 -13.91 6.63 1.58
C ARG A 401 -13.21 5.33 2.02
N ALA A 402 -12.82 4.52 1.05
CA ALA A 402 -12.27 3.19 1.26
C ALA A 402 -10.81 3.22 1.71
N ARG A 403 -10.44 2.33 2.64
CA ARG A 403 -9.06 2.07 3.04
C ARG A 403 -8.89 0.60 3.37
N VAL A 404 -7.74 0.01 3.03
CA VAL A 404 -7.46 -1.39 3.37
C VAL A 404 -7.50 -1.59 4.89
N GLY A 405 -8.19 -2.64 5.33
CA GLY A 405 -8.41 -2.94 6.75
C GLY A 405 -9.63 -2.26 7.37
N GLU A 406 -10.32 -1.37 6.66
CA GLU A 406 -11.59 -0.80 7.15
C GLU A 406 -12.70 -1.84 7.19
N LEU A 407 -13.62 -1.63 8.13
CA LEU A 407 -14.87 -2.39 8.17
C LEU A 407 -15.84 -1.84 7.12
N ILE A 408 -16.70 -2.71 6.60
CA ILE A 408 -17.69 -2.36 5.57
C ILE A 408 -19.01 -3.09 5.81
N ALA A 409 -20.11 -2.38 5.60
CA ALA A 409 -21.44 -2.96 5.46
C ALA A 409 -21.89 -2.87 4.00
N VAL A 410 -22.52 -3.93 3.51
CA VAL A 410 -23.05 -4.02 2.14
C VAL A 410 -24.47 -4.55 2.15
N ALA A 411 -25.36 -3.95 1.37
CA ALA A 411 -26.73 -4.41 1.18
C ALA A 411 -27.15 -4.24 -0.30
N PRO A 412 -27.98 -5.14 -0.86
CA PRO A 412 -28.56 -4.94 -2.19
C PRO A 412 -29.31 -3.61 -2.29
N LEU A 413 -29.16 -2.90 -3.40
CA LEU A 413 -29.90 -1.66 -3.66
C LEU A 413 -31.38 -2.00 -3.95
N ALA A 414 -32.21 -2.14 -2.91
CA ALA A 414 -33.63 -2.49 -3.00
C ALA A 414 -34.54 -1.46 -2.29
N ARG A 415 -35.83 -1.40 -2.68
CA ARG A 415 -36.84 -0.51 -2.07
C ARG A 415 -37.47 -1.05 -0.76
N GLY A 416 -36.85 -2.05 -0.15
CA GLY A 416 -37.36 -2.73 1.06
C GLY A 416 -36.40 -2.62 2.24
N GLU A 417 -36.62 -3.44 3.27
CA GLU A 417 -35.73 -3.51 4.43
C GLU A 417 -34.34 -4.01 4.03
N GLN A 418 -33.32 -3.23 4.36
CA GLN A 418 -31.95 -3.48 3.92
C GLN A 418 -31.34 -4.63 4.72
N GLN A 419 -31.07 -5.75 4.06
CA GLN A 419 -30.35 -6.88 4.66
C GLN A 419 -28.84 -6.63 4.60
N TRP A 420 -28.33 -5.91 5.59
CA TRP A 420 -26.92 -5.60 5.72
C TRP A 420 -26.07 -6.84 6.01
N ARG A 421 -25.00 -6.98 5.25
CA ARG A 421 -23.91 -7.93 5.50
C ARG A 421 -22.66 -7.16 5.84
N TYR A 422 -21.88 -7.69 6.78
CA TYR A 422 -20.73 -6.98 7.34
C TYR A 422 -19.43 -7.70 6.99
N GLY A 423 -18.36 -6.94 6.81
CA GLY A 423 -17.07 -7.45 6.38
C GLY A 423 -15.92 -6.47 6.63
N ALA A 424 -14.77 -6.81 6.07
CA ALA A 424 -13.59 -5.96 6.06
C ALA A 424 -12.98 -5.87 4.66
N LEU A 425 -12.44 -4.69 4.33
CA LEU A 425 -11.69 -4.46 3.09
C LEU A 425 -10.31 -5.12 3.18
N ARG A 426 -10.03 -6.08 2.32
CA ARG A 426 -8.77 -6.85 2.31
C ARG A 426 -7.74 -6.38 1.29
N TRP A 427 -8.20 -5.77 0.21
CA TRP A 427 -7.35 -5.12 -0.76
C TRP A 427 -8.12 -4.02 -1.49
N LEU A 428 -7.40 -3.03 -1.99
CA LEU A 428 -7.91 -1.98 -2.85
C LEU A 428 -7.14 -1.94 -4.17
N ARG A 429 -7.84 -1.63 -5.26
CA ARG A 429 -7.28 -1.33 -6.57
C ARG A 429 -7.94 -0.08 -7.13
N ALA A 430 -7.22 1.04 -7.21
CA ALA A 430 -7.69 2.23 -7.89
C ALA A 430 -7.53 2.07 -9.39
N ASP A 431 -8.56 2.46 -10.14
CA ASP A 431 -8.54 2.48 -11.61
C ASP A 431 -8.02 3.84 -12.13
N ARG A 432 -7.58 3.87 -13.38
CA ARG A 432 -7.23 5.08 -14.12
C ARG A 432 -8.42 6.03 -14.28
N ASP A 433 -9.62 5.47 -14.38
CA ASP A 433 -10.85 6.25 -14.51
C ASP A 433 -11.35 6.82 -13.18
N ARG A 434 -10.53 6.78 -12.12
CA ARG A 434 -10.87 7.23 -10.75
C ARG A 434 -11.95 6.40 -10.05
N GLY A 435 -12.24 5.21 -10.59
CA GLY A 435 -12.97 4.16 -9.87
C GLY A 435 -12.08 3.45 -8.83
N VAL A 436 -12.72 2.69 -7.95
CA VAL A 436 -12.04 1.88 -6.94
C VAL A 436 -12.64 0.50 -6.94
N GLU A 437 -11.82 -0.53 -7.10
CA GLU A 437 -12.18 -1.91 -6.80
C GLU A 437 -11.66 -2.31 -5.42
N ALA A 438 -12.40 -3.19 -4.75
CA ALA A 438 -11.95 -3.79 -3.50
C ALA A 438 -12.36 -5.24 -3.35
N GLY A 439 -11.57 -5.97 -2.57
CA GLY A 439 -11.98 -7.26 -2.03
C GLY A 439 -12.57 -7.09 -0.64
N VAL A 440 -13.80 -7.54 -0.47
CA VAL A 440 -14.49 -7.62 0.82
C VAL A 440 -14.42 -9.06 1.30
N GLU A 441 -13.93 -9.28 2.52
CA GLU A 441 -14.16 -10.52 3.25
C GLU A 441 -15.30 -10.32 4.25
N LEU A 442 -16.34 -11.14 4.15
CA LEU A 442 -17.47 -11.10 5.07
C LEU A 442 -17.11 -11.70 6.42
N LEU A 443 -17.67 -11.12 7.48
CA LEU A 443 -17.60 -11.68 8.82
C LEU A 443 -18.41 -12.98 8.91
N SER A 444 -17.98 -13.90 9.77
CA SER A 444 -18.61 -15.21 9.97
C SER A 444 -19.96 -15.13 10.70
N SER A 445 -20.20 -14.05 11.45
CA SER A 445 -21.43 -13.82 12.22
C SER A 445 -21.85 -12.35 12.14
N GLN A 446 -23.11 -12.08 12.51
CA GLN A 446 -23.62 -10.72 12.59
C GLN A 446 -22.93 -9.99 13.75
N PRO A 447 -22.27 -8.85 13.48
CA PRO A 447 -21.64 -8.07 14.52
C PRO A 447 -22.67 -7.33 15.38
N LEU A 448 -22.25 -6.92 16.58
CA LEU A 448 -23.07 -6.12 17.49
C LEU A 448 -22.38 -4.79 17.80
N ALA A 449 -23.16 -3.70 17.88
CA ALA A 449 -22.68 -2.42 18.34
C ALA A 449 -22.50 -2.44 19.86
N VAL A 450 -21.36 -1.94 20.33
CA VAL A 450 -21.09 -1.78 21.77
C VAL A 450 -20.48 -0.41 22.05
N ALA A 451 -20.70 0.09 23.26
CA ALA A 451 -19.89 1.14 23.85
C ALA A 451 -18.88 0.51 24.82
N VAL A 452 -17.62 0.92 24.71
CA VAL A 452 -16.54 0.48 25.59
C VAL A 452 -16.09 1.65 26.45
N TYR A 453 -16.21 1.47 27.76
CA TYR A 453 -15.69 2.38 28.77
C TYR A 453 -14.39 1.80 29.33
N ALA A 454 -13.34 2.61 29.32
CA ALA A 454 -12.06 2.27 29.95
C ALA A 454 -12.04 2.83 31.38
N LEU A 455 -11.87 1.97 32.37
CA LEU A 455 -11.76 2.33 33.78
C LEU A 455 -10.29 2.28 34.21
N ASP A 456 -9.82 3.34 34.85
CA ASP A 456 -8.49 3.37 35.46
C ASP A 456 -8.45 2.65 36.82
N ALA A 457 -7.27 2.57 37.43
CA ALA A 457 -7.08 1.93 38.74
C ALA A 457 -7.91 2.55 39.88
N GLY A 458 -8.33 3.81 39.73
CA GLY A 458 -9.21 4.50 40.67
C GLY A 458 -10.70 4.25 40.42
N GLY A 459 -11.05 3.47 39.38
CA GLY A 459 -12.42 3.22 38.96
C GLY A 459 -13.07 4.40 38.23
N MET A 460 -12.29 5.42 37.85
CA MET A 460 -12.78 6.55 37.07
C MET A 460 -12.97 6.11 35.61
N SER A 461 -14.17 6.35 35.09
CA SER A 461 -14.51 6.02 33.72
C SER A 461 -14.09 7.12 32.76
N ARG A 462 -13.39 6.73 31.68
CA ARG A 462 -13.15 7.62 30.54
C ARG A 462 -14.38 7.66 29.64
N ALA A 463 -14.45 8.70 28.82
CA ALA A 463 -15.51 8.82 27.83
C ALA A 463 -15.60 7.57 26.94
N PRO A 464 -16.82 7.07 26.67
CA PRO A 464 -16.99 5.83 25.92
C PRO A 464 -16.50 5.97 24.49
N ILE A 465 -16.06 4.85 23.93
CA ILE A 465 -15.72 4.74 22.52
C ILE A 465 -16.61 3.71 21.83
N ARG A 466 -16.79 3.89 20.52
CA ARG A 466 -17.47 2.92 19.67
C ARG A 466 -16.65 1.63 19.61
N GLY A 467 -17.32 0.50 19.82
CA GLY A 467 -16.78 -0.83 19.55
C GLY A 467 -17.74 -1.62 18.67
N ILE A 468 -17.18 -2.57 17.91
CA ILE A 468 -17.96 -3.57 17.18
C ILE A 468 -17.54 -4.94 17.68
N LEU A 469 -18.46 -5.65 18.33
CA LEU A 469 -18.26 -7.03 18.74
C LEU A 469 -18.44 -7.93 17.51
N ILE A 470 -17.40 -8.70 17.18
CA ILE A 470 -17.40 -9.69 16.11
C ILE A 470 -17.34 -11.10 16.69
N GLY A 471 -17.85 -12.08 15.94
CA GLY A 471 -17.78 -13.49 16.34
C GLY A 471 -18.82 -13.90 17.40
N ALA A 472 -19.86 -13.11 17.64
CA ALA A 472 -20.86 -13.36 18.68
C ALA A 472 -21.67 -14.67 18.51
N GLY A 473 -21.62 -15.30 17.31
CA GLY A 473 -22.24 -16.61 17.06
C GLY A 473 -21.31 -17.76 17.40
N GLY A 474 -21.82 -18.80 18.08
CA GLY A 474 -21.07 -19.97 18.58
C GLY A 474 -20.33 -20.84 17.55
N GLU A 475 -20.31 -20.47 16.27
CA GLU A 475 -19.51 -21.12 15.22
C GLU A 475 -18.12 -20.46 15.03
N ALA A 476 -17.83 -19.33 15.69
CA ALA A 476 -16.54 -18.68 15.60
C ALA A 476 -15.43 -19.55 16.22
N ARG A 477 -14.40 -19.89 15.45
CA ARG A 477 -13.24 -20.64 15.95
C ARG A 477 -12.29 -19.70 16.71
N GLY A 478 -11.64 -20.24 17.74
CA GLY A 478 -10.80 -19.50 18.70
C GLY A 478 -9.90 -18.44 18.05
N GLY A 479 -10.02 -17.20 18.54
CA GLY A 479 -9.30 -16.04 18.04
C GLY A 479 -10.12 -15.13 17.10
N GLU A 480 -11.30 -15.54 16.61
CA GLU A 480 -12.17 -14.69 15.78
C GLU A 480 -13.12 -13.79 16.59
N GLN A 481 -13.32 -14.08 17.87
CA GLN A 481 -14.20 -13.29 18.75
C GLN A 481 -13.45 -12.14 19.41
N GLY A 482 -14.14 -11.01 19.57
CA GLY A 482 -13.60 -9.85 20.28
C GLY A 482 -14.24 -8.54 19.85
N ILE A 483 -13.93 -7.47 20.57
CA ILE A 483 -14.43 -6.12 20.28
C ILE A 483 -13.37 -5.36 19.50
N LEU A 484 -13.69 -4.97 18.28
CA LEU A 484 -12.87 -4.05 17.49
C LEU A 484 -13.10 -2.62 17.95
N VAL A 485 -12.01 -1.94 18.31
CA VAL A 485 -11.97 -0.54 18.76
C VAL A 485 -10.92 0.26 17.99
N PRO A 486 -11.06 1.60 17.89
CA PRO A 486 -10.05 2.46 17.29
C PRO A 486 -8.68 2.30 17.95
N ARG A 487 -7.61 2.36 17.15
CA ARG A 487 -6.22 2.39 17.63
C ARG A 487 -5.72 3.85 17.80
N PRO A 488 -4.91 4.17 18.83
CA PRO A 488 -4.61 3.34 19.99
C PRO A 488 -5.75 3.33 20.99
N PHE A 489 -6.02 2.15 21.56
CA PHE A 489 -6.82 1.96 22.75
C PHE A 489 -5.99 2.33 23.99
N VAL A 490 -6.70 2.70 25.05
CA VAL A 490 -6.12 3.17 26.31
C VAL A 490 -5.29 2.07 26.96
N ARG A 491 -4.00 2.32 27.23
CA ARG A 491 -3.05 1.32 27.75
C ARG A 491 -3.09 1.14 29.28
N ASP A 492 -3.58 2.14 30.02
CA ASP A 492 -3.65 2.14 31.49
C ASP A 492 -5.02 1.70 32.04
N ALA A 493 -5.90 1.20 31.17
CA ALA A 493 -7.21 0.69 31.59
C ALA A 493 -7.03 -0.63 32.36
N VAL A 494 -7.44 -0.67 33.63
CA VAL A 494 -7.37 -1.89 34.45
C VAL A 494 -8.65 -2.73 34.35
N MET A 495 -9.75 -2.10 33.95
CA MET A 495 -11.05 -2.74 33.80
C MET A 495 -11.81 -2.07 32.66
N LEU A 496 -12.65 -2.85 32.00
CA LEU A 496 -13.55 -2.39 30.96
C LEU A 496 -14.99 -2.50 31.44
N GLU A 497 -15.83 -1.55 31.05
CA GLU A 497 -17.27 -1.69 31.12
C GLU A 497 -17.82 -1.64 29.69
N VAL A 498 -18.55 -2.68 29.30
CA VAL A 498 -19.04 -2.86 27.93
C VAL A 498 -20.55 -2.85 27.93
N LEU A 499 -21.14 -1.93 27.18
CA LEU A 499 -22.58 -1.81 27.01
C LEU A 499 -22.95 -2.22 25.58
N ARG A 500 -23.80 -3.24 25.41
CA ARG A 500 -24.40 -3.56 24.10
C ARG A 500 -25.44 -2.50 23.76
N ILE A 501 -25.38 -1.99 22.53
CA ILE A 501 -26.31 -1.01 21.99
C ILE A 501 -27.19 -1.71 20.96
N ASP A 502 -28.48 -1.78 21.24
CA ASP A 502 -29.48 -2.36 20.35
C ASP A 502 -30.38 -1.27 19.75
N ASP A 503 -31.22 -1.65 18.77
CA ASP A 503 -32.30 -0.82 18.22
C ASP A 503 -33.49 -0.65 19.19
N ALA A 504 -33.39 -1.21 20.40
CA ALA A 504 -34.48 -1.21 21.38
C ALA A 504 -34.54 0.11 22.17
N ALA A 505 -35.73 0.46 22.69
CA ALA A 505 -35.91 1.64 23.53
C ALA A 505 -34.97 1.63 24.75
N ALA A 506 -34.54 2.80 25.23
CA ALA A 506 -33.57 2.95 26.31
C ALA A 506 -33.89 2.12 27.58
N ASP A 507 -35.17 1.92 27.89
CA ASP A 507 -35.64 1.14 29.06
C ASP A 507 -35.45 -0.38 28.92
N THR A 508 -35.13 -0.86 27.72
CA THR A 508 -34.90 -2.29 27.40
C THR A 508 -33.43 -2.61 27.08
N MET A 509 -32.54 -1.65 27.27
CA MET A 509 -31.11 -1.84 27.03
C MET A 509 -30.51 -2.87 28.01
N PRO A 510 -29.65 -3.78 27.51
CA PRO A 510 -28.94 -4.74 28.37
C PRO A 510 -28.02 -4.00 29.36
N ARG A 511 -27.79 -4.62 30.52
CA ARG A 511 -26.93 -4.02 31.54
C ARG A 511 -25.48 -4.00 31.08
N PRO A 512 -24.70 -2.94 31.41
CA PRO A 512 -23.26 -2.95 31.17
C PRO A 512 -22.58 -4.14 31.85
N VAL A 513 -21.65 -4.77 31.15
CA VAL A 513 -20.84 -5.89 31.65
C VAL A 513 -19.44 -5.38 31.98
N ARG A 514 -19.04 -5.52 33.25
CA ARG A 514 -17.68 -5.20 33.69
C ARG A 514 -16.74 -6.38 33.49
N VAL A 515 -15.57 -6.11 32.93
CA VAL A 515 -14.55 -7.12 32.58
C VAL A 515 -13.18 -6.65 33.07
N ALA A 516 -12.58 -7.42 33.98
CA ALA A 516 -11.26 -7.10 34.57
C ALA A 516 -10.09 -7.77 33.83
N SER A 517 -10.36 -8.84 33.07
CA SER A 517 -9.33 -9.59 32.33
C SER A 517 -9.64 -9.50 30.84
N TYR A 518 -8.68 -8.99 30.06
CA TYR A 518 -8.78 -8.88 28.61
C TYR A 518 -7.39 -8.83 28.00
N GLU A 519 -7.29 -9.18 26.71
CA GLU A 519 -6.07 -9.06 25.93
C GLU A 519 -6.28 -8.06 24.79
N LEU A 520 -5.26 -7.26 24.46
CA LEU A 520 -5.27 -6.36 23.33
C LEU A 520 -4.41 -6.93 22.21
N LEU A 521 -5.05 -7.26 21.08
CA LEU A 521 -4.38 -7.73 19.88
C LEU A 521 -4.44 -6.66 18.78
N GLU A 522 -3.36 -6.55 18.01
CA GLU A 522 -3.34 -5.70 16.81
C GLU A 522 -4.23 -6.31 15.71
N ALA A 523 -5.09 -5.48 15.11
CA ALA A 523 -6.06 -5.90 14.11
C ALA A 523 -6.15 -4.90 12.94
N GLY A 524 -5.00 -4.59 12.34
CA GLY A 524 -4.90 -3.67 11.19
C GLY A 524 -5.11 -2.21 11.62
N LEU A 525 -6.21 -1.60 11.16
CA LEU A 525 -6.59 -0.22 11.55
C LEU A 525 -7.21 -0.13 12.95
N TYR A 526 -7.55 -1.28 13.52
CA TYR A 526 -8.22 -1.43 14.80
C TYR A 526 -7.32 -2.16 15.79
N GLN A 527 -7.68 -2.08 17.07
CA GLN A 527 -7.25 -3.03 18.07
C GLN A 527 -8.43 -3.93 18.45
N LYS A 528 -8.14 -5.20 18.67
CA LYS A 528 -9.13 -6.19 19.08
C LYS A 528 -8.96 -6.47 20.56
N ILE A 529 -10.00 -6.17 21.33
CA ILE A 529 -10.12 -6.55 22.73
C ILE A 529 -10.66 -7.98 22.76
N VAL A 530 -9.84 -8.93 23.18
CA VAL A 530 -10.25 -10.32 23.43
C VAL A 530 -10.73 -10.42 24.87
N LEU A 531 -11.97 -10.87 25.04
CA LEU A 531 -12.61 -11.02 26.34
C LEU A 531 -12.77 -12.51 26.68
N PRO A 532 -12.86 -12.88 27.96
CA PRO A 532 -13.23 -14.24 28.38
C PRO A 532 -14.62 -14.62 27.87
N ASP A 533 -14.82 -15.90 27.54
CA ASP A 533 -16.09 -16.43 27.00
C ASP A 533 -17.30 -16.07 27.89
N GLU A 534 -17.15 -16.14 29.21
CA GLU A 534 -18.22 -15.77 30.16
C GLU A 534 -18.67 -14.31 30.02
N ALA A 535 -17.72 -13.39 29.79
CA ALA A 535 -18.03 -11.99 29.58
C ALA A 535 -18.74 -11.77 28.24
N LEU A 536 -18.29 -12.46 27.18
CA LEU A 536 -18.90 -12.42 25.87
C LEU A 536 -20.35 -12.92 25.90
N VAL A 537 -20.62 -14.06 26.54
CA VAL A 537 -21.97 -14.60 26.71
C VAL A 537 -22.89 -13.59 27.40
N ARG A 538 -22.42 -12.92 28.45
CA ARG A 538 -23.20 -11.88 29.15
C ARG A 538 -23.47 -10.66 28.27
N ILE A 539 -22.48 -10.20 27.50
CA ILE A 539 -22.67 -9.07 26.57
C ILE A 539 -23.66 -9.44 25.46
N VAL A 540 -23.58 -10.67 24.94
CA VAL A 540 -24.41 -11.14 23.81
C VAL A 540 -25.83 -11.46 24.25
N HIS A 541 -26.06 -11.98 25.45
CA HIS A 541 -27.39 -12.44 25.89
C HIS A 541 -28.10 -11.53 26.90
N GLY A 542 -27.39 -10.58 27.53
CA GLY A 542 -27.96 -9.63 28.50
C GLY A 542 -27.98 -10.16 29.93
#